data_AF-A0A0F8Z309-F1
#
_entry.id   AF-A0A0F8Z309-F1
#
_cell.length_a   1.000
_cell.length_b   1.000
_cell.length_c   1.000
_cell.angle_alpha   90.00
_cell.angle_beta   90.00
_cell.angle_gamma   90.00
#
_symmetry.space_group_name_H-M   'P 1'
#
loop_
_entity.id
_entity.type
_entity.pdbx_description
1 polymer ?
#
loop_
_entity_poly.entity_id
_entity_poly.type
_entity_poly.pdbx_seq_one_letter_code
_entity_poly.pdbx_strand_id
1 'polypeptide(L)'
;MRLNAPASIASLTGQLSTLREMVKALEDGEQWEGIDPEEAIAEDPLEISIRSDWRTPGGDSYETEYKILLCTGGPAVRIIGELGEYSDPQTARIEYQNWGTPWTELWTDAEEEEAMLTYARQFYFGE
;
A
#
# COMPACT_ATOMS: atom_id res chain seq x y z
N MET A 1 32.13 -3.38 -7.00
CA MET A 1 31.16 -4.44 -7.36
C MET A 1 30.28 -4.65 -6.13
N ARG A 2 29.11 -4.01 -6.07
CA ARG A 2 28.24 -4.04 -4.88
C ARG A 2 27.40 -5.31 -4.92
N LEU A 3 27.36 -6.02 -3.80
CA LEU A 3 26.55 -7.20 -3.57
C LEU A 3 25.07 -6.81 -3.70
N ASN A 4 24.35 -7.41 -4.65
CA ASN A 4 22.89 -7.46 -4.61
C ASN A 4 22.52 -8.37 -3.43
N ALA A 5 22.24 -7.77 -2.27
CA ALA A 5 21.56 -8.49 -1.20
C ALA A 5 20.16 -8.85 -1.74
N PRO A 6 19.74 -10.12 -1.70
CA PRO A 6 18.36 -10.47 -2.01
C PRO A 6 17.43 -9.73 -1.06
N ALA A 7 16.23 -9.38 -1.52
CA ALA A 7 15.16 -8.93 -0.63
C ALA A 7 15.06 -9.96 0.49
N SER A 8 15.22 -9.54 1.75
CA SER A 8 14.92 -10.44 2.86
C SER A 8 13.41 -10.65 2.87
N ILE A 9 12.96 -11.83 2.45
CA ILE A 9 11.54 -12.25 2.48
C ILE A 9 10.90 -11.92 3.84
N ALA A 10 11.67 -12.04 4.93
CA ALA A 10 11.26 -11.68 6.28
C ALA A 10 10.76 -10.23 6.43
N SER A 11 11.36 -9.27 5.72
CA SER A 11 10.92 -7.87 5.74
C SER A 11 9.58 -7.70 5.03
N LEU A 12 9.34 -8.43 3.94
CA LEU A 12 8.08 -8.37 3.19
C LEU A 12 6.94 -8.99 3.99
N THR A 13 7.17 -10.19 4.54
CA THR A 13 6.19 -10.88 5.36
C THR A 13 5.90 -10.11 6.65
N GLY A 14 6.91 -9.43 7.22
CA GLY A 14 6.74 -8.59 8.41
C GLY A 14 5.84 -7.37 8.17
N GLN A 15 6.01 -6.69 7.03
CA GLN A 15 5.16 -5.56 6.68
C GLN A 15 3.71 -6.00 6.46
N LEU A 16 3.51 -7.11 5.73
CA LEU A 16 2.17 -7.64 5.50
C LEU A 16 1.51 -8.13 6.80
N SER A 17 2.26 -8.75 7.72
CA SER A 17 1.72 -9.16 9.01
C SER A 17 1.29 -7.96 9.86
N THR A 18 2.13 -6.93 9.96
CA THR A 18 1.81 -5.72 10.73
C THR A 18 0.57 -5.02 10.19
N LEU A 19 0.48 -4.86 8.86
CA LEU A 19 -0.70 -4.31 8.21
C LEU A 19 -1.97 -5.11 8.55
N ARG A 20 -1.91 -6.44 8.46
CA ARG A 20 -3.06 -7.31 8.78
C ARG A 20 -3.48 -7.19 10.24
N GLU A 21 -2.52 -7.04 11.16
CA GLU A 21 -2.83 -6.86 12.59
C GLU A 21 -3.49 -5.51 12.86
N MET A 22 -3.04 -4.43 12.21
CA MET A 22 -3.70 -3.12 12.29
C MET A 22 -5.13 -3.16 11.73
N VAL A 23 -5.31 -3.76 10.55
CA VAL A 23 -6.64 -3.92 9.92
C VAL A 23 -7.56 -4.74 10.79
N LYS A 24 -7.07 -5.86 11.34
CA LYS A 24 -7.88 -6.68 12.23
C LYS A 24 -8.32 -5.90 13.48
N ALA A 25 -7.41 -5.15 14.10
CA ALA A 25 -7.75 -4.31 15.25
C ALA A 25 -8.82 -3.26 14.89
N LEU A 26 -8.73 -2.65 13.72
CA LEU A 26 -9.74 -1.74 13.19
C LEU A 26 -11.11 -2.41 13.05
N GLU A 27 -11.16 -3.59 12.43
CA GLU A 27 -12.41 -4.34 12.20
C GLU A 27 -13.05 -4.85 13.49
N ASP A 28 -12.23 -5.32 14.44
CA ASP A 28 -12.67 -5.79 15.74
C ASP A 28 -13.05 -4.63 16.69
N GLY A 29 -12.72 -3.37 16.33
CA GLY A 29 -12.91 -2.19 17.17
C GLY A 29 -12.01 -2.19 18.40
N GLU A 30 -10.83 -2.80 18.30
CA GLU A 30 -9.83 -2.92 19.35
C GLU A 30 -8.67 -1.95 19.13
N GLN A 31 -7.91 -1.67 20.20
CA GLN A 31 -6.69 -0.88 20.09
C GLN A 31 -5.55 -1.71 19.49
N TRP A 32 -4.75 -1.09 18.64
CA TRP A 32 -3.49 -1.66 18.16
C TRP A 32 -2.33 -1.11 18.98
N GLU A 33 -1.58 -1.96 19.67
CA GLU A 33 -0.47 -1.57 20.55
C GLU A 33 -0.79 -0.43 21.56
N GLY A 34 -2.06 -0.29 21.95
CA GLY A 34 -2.52 0.73 22.90
C GLY A 34 -2.87 2.09 22.27
N ILE A 35 -2.89 2.19 20.94
CA ILE A 35 -3.36 3.36 20.19
C ILE A 35 -4.58 2.99 19.33
N ASP A 36 -5.27 4.03 18.83
CA ASP A 36 -6.36 3.87 17.88
C ASP A 36 -5.81 3.29 16.56
N PRO A 37 -6.41 2.22 16.01
CA PRO A 37 -5.94 1.64 14.76
C PRO A 37 -6.07 2.59 13.56
N GLU A 38 -7.02 3.53 13.55
CA GLU A 38 -7.12 4.56 12.50
C GLU A 38 -5.90 5.49 12.55
N GLU A 39 -5.45 5.86 13.76
CA GLU A 39 -4.25 6.68 13.98
C GLU A 39 -2.98 5.92 13.57
N ALA A 40 -2.86 4.66 13.98
CA ALA A 40 -1.73 3.80 13.60
C ALA A 40 -1.60 3.67 12.07
N ILE A 41 -2.71 3.42 11.39
CA ILE A 41 -2.75 3.31 9.92
C ILE A 41 -2.42 4.65 9.27
N ALA A 42 -2.94 5.76 9.79
CA ALA A 42 -2.68 7.09 9.21
C ALA A 42 -1.20 7.50 9.25
N GLU A 43 -0.45 7.06 10.27
CA GLU A 43 0.98 7.37 10.44
C GLU A 43 1.94 6.36 9.79
N ASP A 44 1.44 5.19 9.36
CA ASP A 44 2.26 4.10 8.83
C ASP A 44 2.91 4.38 7.45
N PRO A 45 2.24 5.00 6.46
CA PRO A 45 2.85 5.29 5.17
C PRO A 45 4.00 6.30 5.22
N LEU A 46 5.07 6.01 4.49
CA LEU A 46 6.12 6.99 4.20
C LEU A 46 5.72 7.98 3.09
N GLU A 47 4.91 7.54 2.14
CA GLU A 47 4.46 8.37 1.03
C GLU A 47 3.15 7.84 0.45
N ILE A 48 2.23 8.76 0.13
CA ILE A 48 1.02 8.47 -0.63
C ILE A 48 1.11 9.25 -1.95
N SER A 49 0.74 8.60 -3.06
CA SER A 49 0.71 9.25 -4.37
C SER A 49 -0.43 8.75 -5.22
N ILE A 50 -0.94 9.62 -6.09
CA ILE A 50 -1.95 9.32 -7.09
C ILE A 50 -1.37 9.48 -8.49
N ARG A 51 -1.90 8.71 -9.43
CA ARG A 51 -1.58 8.82 -10.86
C ARG A 51 -2.88 8.93 -11.65
N SER A 52 -2.93 9.89 -12.56
CA SER A 52 -3.98 10.01 -13.57
C SER A 52 -3.52 9.40 -14.89
N ASP A 53 -4.49 8.92 -15.66
CA ASP A 53 -4.26 8.39 -17.00
C ASP A 53 -4.12 9.46 -18.09
N TRP A 54 -3.82 8.99 -19.30
CA TRP A 54 -3.82 9.81 -20.50
C TRP A 54 -5.17 10.49 -20.70
N ARG A 55 -5.15 11.83 -20.79
CA ARG A 55 -6.35 12.65 -21.02
C ARG A 55 -6.26 13.46 -22.29
N THR A 56 -7.42 13.82 -22.83
CA THR A 56 -7.55 14.79 -23.92
C THR A 56 -7.28 16.20 -23.38
N PRO A 57 -6.57 17.08 -24.10
CA PRO A 57 -6.42 18.48 -23.72
C PRO A 57 -7.79 19.16 -23.51
N GLY A 58 -8.02 19.69 -22.30
CA GLY A 58 -9.26 20.38 -21.93
C GLY A 58 -10.42 19.49 -21.48
N GLY A 59 -10.27 18.16 -21.48
CA GLY A 59 -11.21 17.25 -20.79
C GLY A 59 -10.86 17.12 -19.32
N ASP A 60 -11.76 16.59 -18.48
CA ASP A 60 -11.55 16.37 -17.04
C ASP A 60 -10.37 15.42 -16.74
N SER A 61 -9.85 15.48 -15.50
CA SER A 61 -8.90 14.49 -14.96
C SER A 61 -9.55 13.72 -13.86
N TYR A 62 -9.21 12.43 -13.79
CA TYR A 62 -9.56 11.55 -12.70
C TYR A 62 -8.31 10.77 -12.31
N GLU A 63 -8.12 10.57 -11.02
CA GLU A 63 -7.12 9.64 -10.50
C GLU A 63 -7.54 8.22 -10.85
N THR A 64 -6.66 7.46 -11.47
CA THR A 64 -6.96 6.07 -11.87
C THR A 64 -6.19 5.06 -11.04
N GLU A 65 -5.07 5.46 -10.43
CA GLU A 65 -4.25 4.58 -9.61
C GLU A 65 -3.69 5.32 -8.39
N TYR A 66 -3.48 4.54 -7.32
CA TYR A 66 -2.82 5.00 -6.11
C TYR A 66 -1.57 4.18 -5.80
N LYS A 67 -0.72 4.78 -4.95
CA LYS A 67 0.47 4.17 -4.40
C LYS A 67 0.62 4.58 -2.94
N ILE A 68 0.83 3.60 -2.06
CA ILE A 68 1.21 3.78 -0.66
C ILE A 68 2.59 3.15 -0.47
N LEU A 69 3.60 3.93 -0.13
CA LEU A 69 4.95 3.46 0.17
C LEU A 69 5.08 3.20 1.67
N LEU A 70 5.39 1.97 2.07
CA LEU A 70 5.41 1.55 3.48
C LEU A 70 6.81 1.63 4.09
N CYS A 71 7.85 1.27 3.33
CA CYS A 71 9.21 1.36 3.85
C CYS A 71 10.27 1.56 2.76
N THR A 72 11.37 2.21 3.17
CA THR A 72 12.59 2.41 2.38
C THR A 72 13.81 2.05 3.22
N GLY A 73 14.03 0.76 3.51
CA GLY A 73 15.03 0.32 4.50
C GLY A 73 15.50 -1.14 4.34
N GLY A 74 15.48 -1.64 3.11
CA GLY A 74 15.68 -3.04 2.72
C GLY A 74 15.28 -3.16 1.24
N PRO A 75 14.51 -4.19 0.82
CA PRO A 75 13.64 -3.96 -0.32
C PRO A 75 12.66 -2.84 0.04
N ALA A 76 12.48 -1.84 -0.84
CA ALA A 76 11.39 -0.90 -0.71
C ALA A 76 10.06 -1.66 -0.92
N VAL A 77 9.02 -1.31 -0.18
CA VAL A 77 7.72 -1.98 -0.22
C VAL A 77 6.63 -0.95 -0.45
N ARG A 78 5.72 -1.24 -1.37
CA ARG A 78 4.56 -0.40 -1.67
C ARG A 78 3.31 -1.22 -1.92
N ILE A 79 2.16 -0.64 -1.63
CA ILE A 79 0.86 -1.07 -2.12
C ILE A 79 0.50 -0.18 -3.30
N ILE A 80 0.02 -0.77 -4.39
CA ILE A 80 -0.57 -0.04 -5.51
C ILE A 80 -1.93 -0.65 -5.86
N GLY A 81 -2.80 0.17 -6.44
CA GLY A 81 -4.11 -0.29 -6.89
C GLY A 81 -4.81 0.75 -7.75
N GLU A 82 -5.99 0.36 -8.22
CA GLU A 82 -6.85 1.19 -9.06
C GLU A 82 -7.85 1.96 -8.19
N LEU A 83 -8.21 3.15 -8.63
CA LEU A 83 -9.20 4.02 -8.02
C LEU A 83 -10.50 3.99 -8.85
N GLY A 84 -11.63 4.05 -8.15
CA GLY A 84 -12.96 4.19 -8.75
C GLY A 84 -13.29 5.63 -9.15
N GLU A 85 -14.49 5.84 -9.68
CA GLU A 85 -15.00 7.17 -10.07
C GLU A 85 -15.02 8.18 -8.90
N TYR A 86 -15.12 7.69 -7.66
CA TYR A 86 -15.15 8.51 -6.45
C TYR A 86 -13.81 8.52 -5.71
N SER A 87 -12.71 8.23 -6.42
CA SER A 87 -11.36 8.14 -5.85
C SER A 87 -11.26 7.14 -4.69
N ASP A 88 -12.13 6.10 -4.70
CA ASP A 88 -12.13 5.03 -3.71
C ASP A 88 -11.30 3.82 -4.21
N PRO A 89 -10.41 3.24 -3.39
CA PRO A 89 -9.64 2.06 -3.76
C PRO A 89 -10.52 0.86 -4.17
N GLN A 90 -10.24 0.31 -5.36
CA GLN A 90 -10.91 -0.87 -5.90
C GLN A 90 -10.08 -2.15 -5.78
N THR A 91 -8.77 -2.02 -5.94
CA THR A 91 -7.82 -3.14 -5.92
C THR A 91 -6.64 -2.80 -5.04
N ALA A 92 -5.91 -3.82 -4.58
CA ALA A 92 -4.68 -3.66 -3.84
C ALA A 92 -3.73 -4.80 -4.15
N ARG A 93 -2.49 -4.48 -4.50
CA ARG A 93 -1.39 -5.43 -4.65
C ARG A 93 -0.13 -4.88 -4.01
N ILE A 94 0.68 -5.77 -3.46
CA ILE A 94 1.95 -5.40 -2.84
C ILE A 94 3.11 -5.68 -3.80
N GLU A 95 3.96 -4.69 -3.95
CA GLU A 95 5.18 -4.79 -4.73
C GLU A 95 6.40 -4.48 -3.86
N TYR A 96 7.51 -5.10 -4.21
CA TYR A 96 8.79 -4.86 -3.59
C TYR A 96 9.89 -4.61 -4.61
N GLN A 97 10.91 -3.88 -4.20
CA GLN A 97 12.05 -3.52 -5.05
C GLN A 97 13.35 -3.52 -4.26
N ASN A 98 14.39 -4.20 -4.79
CA ASN A 98 15.76 -4.00 -4.33
C ASN A 98 16.46 -2.93 -5.18
N TRP A 99 17.59 -2.45 -4.67
CA TRP A 99 18.38 -1.45 -5.37
C TRP A 99 18.79 -1.92 -6.76
N GLY A 100 18.37 -1.18 -7.79
CA GLY A 100 18.70 -1.48 -9.18
C GLY A 100 17.87 -2.61 -9.81
N THR A 101 16.83 -3.13 -9.13
CA THR A 101 15.87 -4.07 -9.73
C THR A 101 14.56 -3.35 -10.09
N PRO A 102 13.76 -3.86 -11.05
CA PRO A 102 12.38 -3.45 -11.19
C PRO A 102 11.56 -3.76 -9.92
N TRP A 103 10.41 -3.10 -9.78
CA TRP A 103 9.38 -3.52 -8.85
C TRP A 103 8.85 -4.90 -9.25
N THR A 104 8.64 -5.75 -8.27
CA THR A 104 8.14 -7.11 -8.43
C THR A 104 6.93 -7.30 -7.53
N GLU A 105 5.85 -7.80 -8.09
CA GLU A 105 4.65 -8.17 -7.33
C GLU A 105 4.97 -9.36 -6.41
N LEU A 106 4.54 -9.27 -5.15
CA LEU A 106 4.52 -10.41 -4.24
C LEU A 106 3.21 -11.16 -4.43
N TRP A 107 3.28 -12.48 -4.56
CA TRP A 107 2.08 -13.30 -4.58
C TRP A 107 1.40 -13.24 -3.20
N THR A 108 0.11 -12.91 -3.20
CA THR A 108 -0.76 -12.84 -2.04
C THR A 108 -1.98 -13.73 -2.23
N ASP A 109 -2.60 -14.15 -1.13
CA ASP A 109 -3.92 -14.76 -1.16
C ASP A 109 -5.04 -13.71 -1.06
N ALA A 110 -6.30 -14.16 -1.18
CA ALA A 110 -7.45 -13.27 -1.19
C ALA A 110 -7.67 -12.54 0.16
N GLU A 111 -7.29 -13.15 1.28
CA GLU A 111 -7.42 -12.52 2.60
C GLU A 111 -6.38 -11.40 2.75
N GLU A 112 -5.17 -11.62 2.22
CA GLU A 112 -4.12 -10.61 2.19
C GLU A 112 -4.48 -9.43 1.26
N GLU A 113 -5.06 -9.70 0.10
CA GLU A 113 -5.56 -8.68 -0.83
C GLU A 113 -6.69 -7.84 -0.19
N GLU A 114 -7.64 -8.48 0.49
CA GLU A 114 -8.71 -7.79 1.21
C GLU A 114 -8.15 -6.90 2.32
N ALA A 115 -7.23 -7.41 3.14
CA ALA A 115 -6.63 -6.64 4.21
C ALA A 115 -5.91 -5.39 3.68
N MET A 116 -5.13 -5.53 2.59
CA MET A 116 -4.48 -4.39 1.94
C MET A 116 -5.49 -3.39 1.37
N LEU A 117 -6.62 -3.85 0.84
CA LEU A 117 -7.68 -2.99 0.32
C LEU A 117 -8.38 -2.23 1.46
N THR A 118 -8.69 -2.91 2.57
CA THR A 118 -9.28 -2.29 3.77
C THR A 118 -8.34 -1.25 4.38
N TYR A 119 -7.04 -1.56 4.42
CA TYR A 119 -6.01 -0.59 4.80
C TYR A 119 -5.99 0.62 3.87
N ALA A 120 -5.95 0.41 2.54
CA ALA A 120 -5.91 1.50 1.57
C ALA A 120 -7.15 2.41 1.65
N ARG A 121 -8.32 1.87 1.99
CA ARG A 121 -9.58 2.63 2.16
C ARG A 121 -9.58 3.58 3.35
N GLN A 122 -8.61 3.50 4.25
CA GLN A 122 -8.46 4.48 5.33
C GLN A 122 -7.91 5.84 4.83
N PHE A 123 -7.45 5.90 3.57
CA PHE A 123 -6.93 7.12 2.97
C PHE A 123 -7.90 7.70 1.95
N TYR A 124 -7.89 9.03 1.83
CA TYR A 124 -8.63 9.75 0.80
C TYR A 124 -7.68 10.09 -0.36
N PHE A 125 -8.08 9.74 -1.60
CA PHE A 125 -7.26 9.91 -2.81
C PHE A 125 -7.82 10.94 -3.81
N GLY A 126 -8.89 11.66 -3.46
CA GLY A 126 -9.39 12.76 -4.29
C GLY A 126 -8.66 14.08 -4.05
N GLU A 127 -8.79 15.03 -4.99
CA GLU A 127 -8.38 16.45 -4.83
C GLU A 127 -9.39 17.31 -4.05
#